data_AF-A0A841JAS1-F1
#
_entry.id   AF-A0A841JAS1-F1
#
_cell.length_a   1.000
_cell.length_b   1.000
_cell.length_c   1.000
_cell.angle_alpha   90.00
_cell.angle_beta   90.00
_cell.angle_gamma   90.00
#
_symmetry.space_group_name_H-M   'P 1'
#
loop_
_entity.id
_entity.type
_entity.pdbx_description
1 polymer ?
#
loop_
_entity_poly.entity_id
_entity_poly.type
_entity_poly.pdbx_seq_one_letter_code
_entity_poly.pdbx_strand_id
1 'polypeptide(L)'
;MLEIIARTPFSIEEIAGMVEVTRRTIYLWGKKEKLEPYVIDKVGNAIGIDMRATMPNVFGVGQPIAPRATKKNEPNSAVVTYWKEKYEMKVKELEDLRFKLKTINEAFSELISPTSKINKV
;
A
#
# COMPACT_ATOMS: atom_id res chain seq x y z
N MET A 1 -7.24 9.77 -14.45
CA MET A 1 -6.48 8.58 -13.96
C MET A 1 -5.45 8.96 -12.91
N LEU A 2 -4.44 9.80 -13.21
CA LEU A 2 -3.39 10.15 -12.24
C LEU A 2 -3.93 10.80 -10.97
N GLU A 3 -4.99 11.60 -11.07
CA GLU A 3 -5.66 12.20 -9.91
C GLU A 3 -6.28 11.14 -8.98
N ILE A 4 -6.84 10.06 -9.53
CA ILE A 4 -7.40 8.94 -8.75
C ILE A 4 -6.25 8.20 -8.07
N ILE A 5 -5.17 7.93 -8.80
CA ILE A 5 -3.94 7.33 -8.28
C ILE A 5 -3.38 8.16 -7.11
N ALA A 6 -3.34 9.49 -7.25
CA ALA A 6 -2.82 10.40 -6.22
C ALA A 6 -3.64 10.42 -4.92
N ARG A 7 -4.92 9.99 -4.98
CA ARG A 7 -5.79 9.85 -3.79
C ARG A 7 -5.64 8.48 -3.13
N THR A 8 -4.83 7.59 -3.68
CA THR A 8 -4.56 6.28 -3.10
C THR A 8 -3.30 6.32 -2.21
N PRO A 9 -3.14 5.38 -1.27
CA PRO A 9 -1.93 5.28 -0.46
C PRO A 9 -0.73 4.68 -1.24
N PHE A 10 -0.84 4.52 -2.56
CA PHE A 10 0.20 3.92 -3.39
C PHE A 10 0.96 4.98 -4.18
N SER A 11 2.28 4.87 -4.17
CA SER A 11 3.16 5.62 -5.07
C SER A 11 3.04 5.10 -6.51
N ILE A 12 3.47 5.92 -7.47
CA ILE A 12 3.48 5.55 -8.89
C ILE A 12 4.44 4.38 -9.15
N GLU A 13 5.54 4.31 -8.39
CA GLU A 13 6.50 3.22 -8.34
C GLU A 13 5.80 1.89 -7.98
N GLU A 14 5.01 1.90 -6.91
CA GLU A 14 4.33 0.70 -6.39
C GLU A 14 3.26 0.22 -7.37
N ILE A 15 2.48 1.15 -7.93
CA ILE A 15 1.46 0.82 -8.95
C ILE A 15 2.13 0.25 -10.20
N ALA A 16 3.23 0.85 -10.65
CA ALA A 16 3.98 0.38 -11.79
C ALA A 16 4.49 -1.06 -11.56
N GLY A 17 4.97 -1.37 -10.35
CA GLY A 17 5.33 -2.72 -9.94
C GLY A 17 4.15 -3.70 -9.99
N MET A 18 3.00 -3.34 -9.42
CA MET A 18 1.81 -4.20 -9.37
C MET A 18 1.22 -4.53 -10.75
N VAL A 19 1.34 -3.61 -11.71
CA VAL A 19 0.85 -3.81 -13.08
C VAL A 19 1.96 -4.21 -14.07
N GLU A 20 3.17 -4.46 -13.58
CA GLU A 20 4.34 -4.92 -14.33
C GLU A 20 4.74 -3.98 -15.48
N VAL A 21 4.76 -2.68 -15.23
CA VAL A 21 5.19 -1.67 -16.21
C VAL A 21 6.19 -0.69 -15.60
N THR A 22 6.76 0.18 -16.43
CA THR A 22 7.64 1.25 -15.94
C THR A 22 6.81 2.43 -15.42
N ARG A 23 7.38 3.21 -14.49
CA ARG A 23 6.79 4.48 -14.05
C ARG A 23 6.45 5.42 -15.20
N ARG A 24 7.34 5.48 -16.21
CA ARG A 24 7.15 6.28 -17.42
C ARG A 24 5.86 5.88 -18.13
N THR A 25 5.57 4.58 -18.21
CA THR A 25 4.35 4.07 -18.81
C THR A 25 3.10 4.56 -18.08
N ILE A 26 3.10 4.56 -16.74
CA ILE A 26 1.99 5.10 -15.92
C ILE A 26 1.77 6.60 -16.19
N TYR A 27 2.84 7.39 -16.22
CA TYR A 27 2.74 8.81 -16.56
C TYR A 27 2.21 9.05 -17.97
N LEU A 28 2.66 8.25 -18.95
CA LEU A 28 2.18 8.35 -20.32
C LEU A 28 0.69 8.01 -20.42
N TRP A 29 0.22 6.98 -19.71
CA TRP A 29 -1.21 6.65 -19.64
C TRP A 29 -2.03 7.80 -19.04
N GLY A 30 -1.50 8.46 -18.00
CA GLY A 30 -2.12 9.63 -17.40
C GLY A 30 -2.27 10.84 -18.32
N LYS A 31 -1.42 10.96 -19.34
CA LYS A 31 -1.41 12.06 -20.30
C LYS A 31 -2.22 11.78 -21.57
N LYS A 32 -2.62 10.52 -21.80
CA LYS A 32 -3.45 10.18 -22.96
C LYS A 32 -4.86 10.71 -22.77
N GLU A 33 -5.39 11.39 -23.79
CA GLU A 33 -6.78 11.89 -23.81
C GLU A 33 -7.79 10.74 -23.76
N LYS A 34 -7.47 9.63 -24.43
CA LYS A 34 -8.23 8.38 -24.38
C LYS A 34 -7.30 7.24 -24.02
N LEU A 35 -7.61 6.56 -22.92
CA LEU A 35 -6.91 5.38 -22.47
C LEU A 35 -7.83 4.17 -22.62
N GLU A 36 -7.27 3.06 -23.08
CA GLU A 36 -8.03 1.83 -23.25
C GLU A 36 -8.69 1.40 -21.93
N PRO A 37 -10.00 1.13 -21.91
CA PRO A 37 -10.74 0.70 -20.72
C PRO A 37 -10.08 -0.46 -19.97
N TYR A 38 -9.49 -1.41 -20.71
CA TYR A 38 -8.74 -2.53 -20.14
C TYR A 38 -7.54 -2.09 -19.27
N VAL A 39 -6.80 -1.07 -19.69
CA VAL A 39 -5.65 -0.54 -18.93
C VAL A 39 -6.13 0.12 -17.65
N ILE A 40 -7.24 0.85 -17.74
CA ILE A 40 -7.86 1.50 -16.58
C ILE A 40 -8.33 0.44 -15.58
N ASP A 41 -9.02 -0.61 -16.04
CA ASP A 41 -9.45 -1.73 -15.19
C ASP A 41 -8.24 -2.48 -14.59
N LYS A 42 -7.15 -2.68 -15.35
CA LYS A 42 -5.92 -3.31 -14.83
C LYS A 42 -5.34 -2.52 -13.66
N VAL A 43 -5.24 -1.19 -13.79
CA VAL A 43 -4.75 -0.31 -12.71
C VAL A 43 -5.73 -0.27 -11.55
N GLY A 44 -7.03 -0.18 -11.81
CA GLY A 44 -8.08 -0.20 -10.78
C GLY A 44 -8.03 -1.47 -9.93
N ASN A 45 -7.94 -2.63 -10.58
CA ASN A 45 -7.81 -3.91 -9.89
C ASN A 45 -6.51 -4.01 -9.07
N ALA A 46 -5.40 -3.43 -9.55
CA ALA A 46 -4.14 -3.42 -8.81
C ALA A 46 -4.23 -2.63 -7.49
N ILE A 47 -4.97 -1.51 -7.50
CA ILE A 47 -5.11 -0.63 -6.33
C ILE A 47 -6.41 -0.85 -5.54
N GLY A 48 -7.22 -1.84 -5.93
CA GLY A 48 -8.47 -2.17 -5.25
C GLY A 48 -9.60 -1.15 -5.46
N ILE A 49 -9.56 -0.38 -6.55
CA ILE A 49 -10.55 0.66 -6.86
C ILE A 49 -11.40 0.25 -8.07
N ASP A 50 -12.71 0.44 -7.98
CA ASP A 50 -13.59 0.38 -9.13
C ASP A 50 -13.47 1.65 -9.98
N MET A 51 -12.66 1.55 -11.03
CA MET A 51 -12.42 2.66 -11.93
C MET A 51 -13.62 2.99 -12.82
N ARG A 52 -14.57 2.06 -13.01
CA ARG A 52 -15.76 2.31 -13.81
C ARG A 52 -16.72 3.24 -13.09
N ALA A 53 -16.89 3.03 -11.79
CA ALA A 53 -17.64 3.94 -10.92
C ALA A 53 -16.99 5.33 -10.85
N THR A 54 -15.66 5.38 -10.89
CA THR A 54 -14.90 6.63 -10.74
C THR A 54 -14.73 7.41 -12.07
N MET A 55 -14.82 6.73 -13.22
CA MET A 55 -14.62 7.32 -14.55
C MET A 55 -15.76 6.95 -15.52
N PRO A 56 -17.04 7.24 -15.21
CA PRO A 56 -18.18 6.81 -16.04
C PRO A 56 -18.11 7.33 -17.48
N ASN A 57 -17.50 8.49 -17.70
CA ASN A 57 -17.33 9.10 -19.02
C ASN A 57 -16.39 8.31 -19.95
N VAL A 58 -15.48 7.50 -19.40
CA VAL A 58 -14.53 6.70 -20.19
C VAL A 58 -15.12 5.35 -20.59
N PHE A 59 -15.98 4.79 -19.74
CA PHE A 59 -16.62 3.49 -19.98
C PHE A 59 -17.98 3.61 -20.67
N GLY A 60 -18.51 4.83 -20.81
CA GLY A 60 -19.83 5.10 -21.38
C GLY A 60 -20.95 4.79 -20.39
N VAL A 61 -21.91 5.71 -20.29
CA VAL A 61 -23.10 5.50 -19.44
C VAL A 61 -23.97 4.42 -20.11
N GLY A 62 -24.16 3.29 -19.45
CA GLY A 62 -25.10 2.25 -19.91
C GLY A 62 -24.54 1.14 -20.80
N GLN A 63 -23.22 1.02 -20.97
CA GLN A 63 -22.69 -0.23 -21.53
C GLN A 63 -22.97 -1.37 -20.54
N PRO A 64 -23.49 -2.52 -20.99
CA PRO A 64 -23.70 -3.67 -20.13
C PRO A 64 -22.42 -3.93 -19.37
N ILE A 65 -22.52 -4.02 -18.04
CA ILE A 65 -21.45 -4.56 -17.21
C ILE A 65 -21.24 -5.96 -17.76
N ALA A 66 -20.28 -6.15 -18.67
CA ALA A 66 -19.86 -7.48 -19.07
C ALA A 66 -19.64 -8.21 -17.75
N PRO A 67 -20.41 -9.26 -17.45
CA PRO A 67 -20.40 -9.88 -16.13
C PRO A 67 -18.93 -10.15 -15.86
N ARG A 68 -18.39 -9.41 -14.87
CA ARG A 68 -16.98 -9.47 -14.48
C ARG A 68 -16.74 -10.95 -14.44
N ALA A 69 -15.97 -11.50 -15.38
CA ALA A 69 -15.79 -12.93 -15.45
C ALA A 69 -15.38 -13.28 -14.03
N THR A 70 -16.24 -14.00 -13.32
CA THR A 70 -15.98 -14.46 -11.98
C THR A 70 -14.97 -15.58 -12.14
N LYS A 71 -13.84 -15.30 -12.79
CA LYS A 71 -12.57 -15.68 -12.21
C LYS A 71 -12.72 -15.20 -10.79
N LYS A 72 -13.04 -16.14 -9.89
CA LYS A 72 -12.76 -16.01 -8.47
C LYS A 72 -11.52 -15.13 -8.43
N ASN A 73 -11.63 -13.94 -7.86
CA ASN A 73 -10.51 -13.03 -7.72
C ASN A 73 -9.51 -13.83 -6.88
N GLU A 74 -8.71 -14.69 -7.51
CA GLU A 74 -7.46 -15.13 -6.97
C GLU A 74 -6.80 -13.81 -6.67
N PRO A 75 -6.59 -13.52 -5.38
CA PRO A 75 -6.06 -12.24 -4.98
C PRO A 75 -4.84 -12.04 -5.86
N ASN A 76 -4.83 -10.96 -6.65
CA ASN A 76 -3.76 -10.74 -7.63
C ASN A 76 -2.46 -10.97 -6.88
N SER A 77 -1.75 -12.07 -7.19
CA SER A 77 -0.76 -12.65 -6.27
C SER A 77 0.30 -11.60 -5.93
N ALA A 78 0.61 -10.73 -6.90
CA ALA A 78 1.46 -9.56 -6.73
C ALA A 78 0.92 -8.55 -5.68
N VAL A 79 -0.37 -8.23 -5.69
CA VAL A 79 -1.00 -7.30 -4.73
C VAL A 79 -1.02 -7.89 -3.33
N VAL A 80 -1.38 -9.17 -3.18
CA VAL A 80 -1.37 -9.82 -1.85
C VAL A 80 0.04 -10.01 -1.33
N THR A 81 0.98 -10.41 -2.18
CA THR A 81 2.40 -10.53 -1.82
C THR A 81 2.94 -9.18 -1.40
N TYR A 82 2.68 -8.12 -2.16
CA TYR A 82 3.09 -6.76 -1.82
C TYR A 82 2.53 -6.31 -0.46
N TRP A 83 1.22 -6.50 -0.20
CA TRP A 83 0.63 -6.12 1.09
C TRP A 83 1.14 -6.94 2.25
N LYS A 84 1.40 -8.24 2.01
CA LYS A 84 2.02 -9.12 2.99
C LYS A 84 3.42 -8.66 3.34
N GLU A 85 4.26 -8.38 2.35
CA GLU A 85 5.63 -7.88 2.55
C GLU A 85 5.64 -6.54 3.31
N LYS A 86 4.75 -5.61 2.92
CA LYS A 86 4.61 -4.32 3.59
C LYS A 86 4.17 -4.48 5.05
N TYR A 87 3.24 -5.38 5.31
CA TYR A 87 2.80 -5.72 6.66
C TYR A 87 3.93 -6.30 7.49
N GLU A 88 4.67 -7.28 6.96
CA GLU A 88 5.82 -7.90 7.63
C GLU A 88 6.91 -6.88 7.96
N MET A 89 7.21 -5.95 7.04
CA MET A 89 8.13 -4.84 7.31
C MET A 89 7.65 -3.97 8.46
N LYS A 90 6.37 -3.62 8.50
CA LYS A 90 5.82 -2.76 9.55
C LYS A 90 5.83 -3.46 10.90
N VAL A 91 5.55 -4.76 10.94
CA VAL A 91 5.65 -5.56 12.15
C VAL A 91 7.09 -5.56 12.68
N LYS A 92 8.09 -5.78 11.82
CA LYS A 92 9.50 -5.74 12.22
C LYS A 92 9.93 -4.38 12.80
N GLU A 93 9.48 -3.29 12.19
CA GLU A 93 9.74 -1.93 12.68
C GLU A 93 9.14 -1.73 14.09
N LEU A 94 7.91 -2.18 14.31
CA LEU A 94 7.24 -2.09 15.61
C LEU A 94 7.93 -2.97 16.67
N GLU A 95 8.40 -4.16 16.29
CA GLU A 95 9.16 -5.04 17.18
C GLU A 95 10.50 -4.42 17.60
N ASP A 96 11.23 -3.80 16.66
CA ASP A 96 12.47 -3.07 16.95
C ASP A 96 12.23 -1.88 17.89
N LEU A 97 11.18 -1.08 17.63
CA LEU A 97 10.81 0.03 18.52
C LEU A 97 10.43 -0.46 19.92
N ARG A 98 9.67 -1.56 20.01
CA ARG A 98 9.30 -2.17 21.29
C ARG A 98 10.54 -2.66 22.05
N PHE A 99 11.51 -3.24 21.36
CA PHE A 99 12.77 -3.66 21.96
C PHE A 99 13.54 -2.47 22.52
N LYS A 100 13.72 -1.40 21.73
CA LYS A 100 14.40 -0.16 22.17
C LYS A 100 13.73 0.45 23.40
N LEU A 101 12.40 0.52 23.42
CA LEU A 101 11.64 1.04 24.57
C LEU A 101 11.87 0.19 25.84
N LYS A 102 11.94 -1.14 25.71
CA LYS A 102 12.22 -2.01 26.84
C LYS A 102 13.61 -1.73 27.43
N THR A 103 14.63 -1.62 26.59
CA THR A 103 16.00 -1.31 27.02
C THR A 103 16.09 0.05 27.72
N ILE A 104 15.40 1.07 27.21
CA ILE A 104 15.35 2.39 27.84
C ILE A 104 14.70 2.30 29.23
N ASN A 105 13.59 1.56 29.36
CA ASN A 105 12.91 1.40 30.65
C ASN A 105 13.75 0.63 31.68
N GLU A 106 14.50 -0.38 31.25
CA GLU A 106 15.43 -1.12 32.11
C GLU A 106 16.57 -0.21 32.62
N ALA A 107 17.22 0.53 31.71
CA ALA A 107 18.26 1.50 32.07
C ALA A 107 17.75 2.60 33.02
N PHE A 108 16.54 3.10 32.80
CA PHE A 108 15.90 4.08 33.68
C PHE A 108 15.57 3.50 35.06
N SER A 109 15.14 2.24 35.12
CA SER A 109 14.85 1.55 36.39
C SER A 109 16.13 1.34 37.23
N GLU A 110 17.26 1.06 36.59
CA GLU A 110 18.58 0.96 37.26
C GLU A 110 19.05 2.32 37.82
N LEU A 111 18.76 3.41 37.12
CA LEU A 111 19.09 4.79 37.53
C LEU A 111 18.27 5.29 38.73
N ILE A 112 17.05 4.76 38.92
CA ILE A 112 16.12 5.19 39.98
C ILE A 112 16.11 4.22 41.17
N SER A 113 16.75 3.05 41.03
CA SER A 113 16.98 2.17 42.17
C SER A 113 17.80 2.93 43.23
N PRO A 114 17.25 3.14 44.45
CA PRO A 114 17.87 4.02 45.42
C PRO A 114 19.25 3.49 45.78
N THR A 115 20.20 4.42 45.84
CA THR A 115 21.52 4.34 46.45
C THR A 115 21.46 3.78 47.88
N SER A 116 21.23 2.47 48.03
CA SER A 116 21.11 1.78 49.32
C SER A 116 22.45 1.31 49.90
N LYS A 117 23.57 1.88 49.43
CA LYS A 117 24.90 1.64 49.98
C LYS A 117 25.63 2.93 50.30
N ILE A 118 25.01 3.81 51.09
CA ILE A 118 25.77 4.84 51.81
C ILE A 118 25.31 4.84 53.28
N ASN A 119 26.27 4.57 54.15
CA ASN A 119 26.29 4.67 55.62
C ASN A 119 25.71 3.50 56.45
N LYS A 120 26.57 2.51 56.70
CA LYS A 120 26.79 2.04 58.07
C LYS A 120 28.24 2.37 58.45
N VAL A 121 28.39 3.45 59.22
CA VAL A 121 29.57 3.73 60.06
C VAL A 121 29.21 3.30 61.47
#